data_AF-A0A3P7LIW7-F1
#
_entry.id   AF-A0A3P7LIW7-F1
#
_cell.length_a   1.000
_cell.length_b   1.000
_cell.length_c   1.000
_cell.angle_alpha   90.00
_cell.angle_beta   90.00
_cell.angle_gamma   90.00
#
_symmetry.space_group_name_H-M   'P 1'
#
loop_
_entity.id
_entity.type
_entity.pdbx_description
1 polymer ?
#
loop_
_entity_poly.entity_id
_entity_poly.type
_entity_poly.pdbx_seq_one_letter_code
_entity_poly.pdbx_strand_id
1 'polypeptide(L)'
;MGASFTDYLDQSNTLLVFKRPQGKKYEMASLWGIPCVNVRWLQDLYLGDLLAISSEIPHKYLSCEQSDVSQDLDLRTLRVMELMV
;
A
#
# COMPACT_ATOMS: atom_id res chain seq x y z
N MET A 1 5.03 -11.24 -11.67
CA MET A 1 5.09 -9.77 -11.47
C MET A 1 6.56 -9.37 -11.53
N GLY A 2 6.98 -8.59 -12.54
CA GLY A 2 8.39 -8.19 -12.74
C GLY A 2 8.78 -6.90 -12.03
N ALA A 3 8.09 -6.56 -10.93
CA ALA A 3 8.34 -5.33 -10.19
C ALA A 3 9.51 -5.52 -9.21
N SER A 4 10.28 -4.46 -8.99
CA SER A 4 11.32 -4.41 -7.96
C SER A 4 10.84 -3.57 -6.78
N PHE A 5 11.13 -4.03 -5.57
CA PHE A 5 10.83 -3.30 -4.34
C PHE A 5 12.12 -2.72 -3.76
N THR A 6 12.05 -1.46 -3.31
CA THR A 6 13.13 -0.78 -2.61
C THR A 6 12.63 -0.29 -1.26
N ASP A 7 13.44 -0.47 -0.21
CA ASP A 7 13.07 0.03 1.12
C ASP A 7 13.13 1.56 1.19
N TYR A 8 14.05 2.18 0.46
CA TYR A 8 14.18 3.63 0.34
C TYR A 8 13.33 4.20 -0.80
N LEU A 9 13.02 5.49 -0.68
CA LEU A 9 12.34 6.25 -1.72
C LEU A 9 13.37 7.14 -2.43
N ASP A 10 13.48 6.98 -3.74
CA ASP A 10 14.27 7.82 -4.64
C ASP A 10 13.39 8.37 -5.78
N GLN A 11 13.86 9.38 -6.51
CA GLN A 11 13.17 9.93 -7.68
C GLN A 11 13.06 8.93 -8.83
N SER A 12 13.91 7.90 -8.87
CA SER A 12 13.80 6.82 -9.86
C SER A 12 12.63 5.85 -9.60
N ASN A 13 11.97 5.93 -8.44
CA ASN A 13 10.89 5.02 -8.09
C ASN A 13 9.57 5.43 -8.75
N THR A 14 8.84 4.43 -9.23
CA THR A 14 7.62 4.66 -10.02
C THR A 14 6.38 4.92 -9.15
N LEU A 15 6.32 4.34 -7.95
CA LEU A 15 5.13 4.35 -7.11
C LEU A 15 5.49 4.12 -5.64
N LEU A 16 4.80 4.81 -4.74
CA LEU A 16 4.91 4.63 -3.29
C LEU A 16 3.65 3.95 -2.75
N VAL A 17 3.81 2.81 -2.07
CA VAL A 17 2.72 2.18 -1.33
C VAL A 17 2.75 2.66 0.12
N PHE A 18 1.63 3.17 0.64
CA PHE A 18 1.52 3.65 2.01
C PHE A 18 0.30 3.04 2.74
N LYS A 19 0.42 2.86 4.05
CA LYS A 19 -0.71 2.48 4.92
C LYS A 19 -1.43 3.70 5.53
N ARG A 20 -0.69 4.77 5.80
CA ARG A 20 -1.23 6.05 6.26
C ARG A 20 -0.54 7.20 5.52
N PRO A 21 -1.23 8.29 5.17
CA PRO A 21 -0.66 9.45 4.49
C PRO A 21 0.16 10.29 5.48
N GLN A 22 1.14 9.68 6.13
CA GLN A 22 1.98 10.30 7.15
C GLN A 22 3.43 9.87 6.98
N GLY A 23 4.35 10.81 7.21
CA GLY A 23 5.79 10.57 7.29
C GLY A 23 6.57 11.08 6.08
N LYS A 24 7.89 11.13 6.24
CA LYS A 24 8.82 11.76 5.29
C LYS A 24 8.76 11.18 3.88
N LYS A 25 8.50 9.87 3.74
CA LYS A 25 8.36 9.21 2.43
C LYS A 25 7.15 9.76 1.66
N TYR A 26 6.02 9.98 2.33
CA TYR A 26 4.82 10.55 1.70
C TYR A 26 5.03 12.02 1.32
N GLU A 27 5.65 12.81 2.20
CA GLU A 27 5.98 14.21 1.92
C GLU A 27 6.92 14.35 0.72
N MET A 28 7.98 13.53 0.66
CA MET A 28 8.94 13.53 -0.45
C MET A 28 8.33 12.98 -1.74
N ALA A 29 7.52 11.93 -1.67
CA ALA A 29 6.83 11.40 -2.85
C ALA A 29 5.87 12.44 -3.45
N SER A 30 5.12 13.16 -2.60
CA SER A 30 4.26 14.27 -3.02
C SER A 30 5.07 15.39 -3.68
N LEU A 31 6.23 15.75 -3.09
CA LEU A 31 7.13 16.76 -3.65
C LEU A 31 7.72 16.35 -5.01
N TRP A 32 8.03 15.07 -5.19
CA TRP A 32 8.58 14.53 -6.44
C TRP A 32 7.51 14.15 -7.47
N GLY A 33 6.22 14.26 -7.12
CA GLY A 33 5.12 13.86 -8.00
C GLY A 33 5.01 12.36 -8.21
N ILE A 34 5.57 11.55 -7.30
CA ILE A 34 5.46 10.09 -7.35
C ILE A 34 4.05 9.70 -6.87
N PRO A 35 3.31 8.88 -7.63
CA PRO A 35 1.99 8.44 -7.23
C PRO A 35 2.05 7.64 -5.93
N CYS A 36 1.23 8.06 -4.96
CA CYS A 36 1.09 7.42 -3.66
C CYS A 36 -0.20 6.59 -3.66
N VAL A 37 -0.11 5.28 -3.38
CA VAL A 37 -1.25 4.36 -3.36
C VAL A 37 -1.36 3.60 -2.04
N ASN A 38 -2.57 3.18 -1.69
CA ASN A 38 -2.83 2.32 -0.53
C ASN A 38 -2.45 0.84 -0.80
N VAL A 39 -2.23 0.07 0.26
CA VAL A 39 -1.98 -1.39 0.26
C VAL A 39 -3.03 -2.17 -0.54
N ARG A 40 -4.27 -1.68 -0.62
CA ARG A 40 -5.33 -2.27 -1.45
C ARG A 40 -4.95 -2.42 -2.91
N TRP A 41 -4.14 -1.51 -3.45
CA TRP A 41 -3.61 -1.60 -4.82
C TRP A 41 -2.80 -2.89 -5.02
N LEU A 42 -1.96 -3.22 -4.03
CA LEU A 42 -1.13 -4.43 -4.07
C LEU A 42 -1.99 -5.69 -3.89
N GLN A 43 -3.04 -5.63 -3.07
CA GLN A 43 -3.97 -6.74 -2.88
C GLN A 43 -4.74 -7.06 -4.16
N ASP A 44 -5.33 -6.05 -4.80
CA ASP A 44 -6.05 -6.21 -6.06
C ASP A 44 -5.12 -6.73 -7.16
N LEU A 45 -3.88 -6.23 -7.23
CA LEU A 45 -2.87 -6.72 -8.16
C LEU A 45 -2.53 -8.20 -7.91
N TYR A 46 -2.38 -8.60 -6.64
CA TYR A 46 -2.14 -10.00 -6.26
C TYR A 46 -3.31 -10.91 -6.63
N LEU A 47 -4.55 -10.42 -6.52
CA LEU A 47 -5.76 -11.13 -6.90
C LEU A 47 -5.97 -11.19 -8.44
N GLY A 48 -5.12 -10.51 -9.22
CA GLY A 48 -5.14 -10.55 -10.67
C GLY A 48 -5.91 -9.39 -11.33
N ASP A 49 -6.31 -8.37 -10.57
CA ASP A 49 -6.88 -7.15 -11.13
C ASP A 49 -5.75 -6.25 -11.68
N LEU A 50 -5.58 -6.29 -12.99
CA LEU A 50 -4.60 -5.49 -13.73
C LEU A 50 -5.07 -4.05 -13.98
N LEU A 51 -6.31 -3.69 -13.64
CA LEU A 51 -6.73 -2.28 -13.74
C LEU A 51 -5.96 -1.40 -12.75
N ALA A 52 -5.39 -2.00 -11.71
CA ALA A 52 -4.51 -1.35 -10.77
C ALA A 52 -3.23 -0.77 -11.43
N ILE A 53 -2.65 -1.43 -12.45
CA ILE A 53 -1.45 -0.96 -13.15
C ILE A 53 -1.74 0.03 -14.29
N SER A 54 -3.01 0.44 -14.47
CA SER A 54 -3.37 1.39 -15.52
C SER A 54 -2.70 2.74 -15.31
N SER A 55 -2.53 3.50 -16.40
CA SER A 55 -1.95 4.85 -16.36
C SER A 55 -2.75 5.81 -15.47
N GLU A 56 -4.03 5.53 -15.24
CA GLU A 56 -4.89 6.30 -14.36
C GLU A 56 -5.15 5.49 -13.09
N ILE A 57 -4.59 5.96 -11.97
CA ILE A 57 -4.80 5.33 -10.66
C ILE A 57 -6.19 5.72 -10.16
N PRO A 58 -7.13 4.77 -9.98
CA PRO A 58 -8.46 5.11 -9.51
C PRO A 58 -8.43 5.66 -8.08
N HIS A 59 -9.34 6.60 -7.80
CA HIS A 59 -9.41 7.31 -6.52
C HIS A 59 -9.50 6.40 -5.29
N LYS A 60 -10.04 5.18 -5.44
CA LYS A 60 -10.10 4.17 -4.38
C LYS A 60 -8.73 3.78 -3.81
N TYR A 61 -7.66 3.90 -4.59
CA TYR A 61 -6.29 3.64 -4.14
C TYR A 61 -5.60 4.88 -3.57
N LEU A 62 -6.13 6.07 -3.83
CA LEU A 62 -5.62 7.34 -3.30
C LEU A 62 -6.23 7.65 -1.92
N SER A 63 -7.43 7.14 -1.64
CA SER A 63 -8.09 7.26 -0.34
C SER A 63 -7.59 6.22 0.66
N CYS A 64 -7.20 6.68 1.85
CA CYS A 64 -6.99 5.82 3.02
C CYS A 64 -8.36 5.53 3.66
N GLU A 65 -9.08 4.50 3.21
CA GLU A 65 -10.27 4.05 3.93
C GLU A 65 -9.83 3.34 5.23
N GLN A 66 -10.42 3.71 6.37
CA GLN A 66 -10.05 3.18 7.69
C GLN A 66 -10.39 1.69 7.90
N SER A 67 -11.09 1.08 6.96
CA SER A 67 -11.64 -0.27 7.06
C SER A 67 -10.75 -1.31 6.39
N ASP A 68 -9.43 -1.25 6.57
CA ASP A 68 -8.55 -2.26 5.99
C ASP A 68 -8.59 -3.55 6.83
N VAL A 69 -8.99 -4.64 6.18
CA VAL A 69 -8.94 -6.06 6.61
C VAL A 69 -7.61 -6.45 7.28
N SER A 70 -6.55 -5.65 7.09
CA SER A 70 -5.28 -5.75 7.78
C SER A 70 -5.37 -5.58 9.30
N GLN A 71 -6.28 -4.74 9.83
CA GLN A 71 -6.58 -4.73 11.27
C GLN A 71 -7.22 -6.05 11.72
N ASP A 72 -8.13 -6.61 10.93
CA ASP A 72 -8.80 -7.88 11.26
C ASP A 72 -7.81 -9.06 11.27
N LEU A 73 -6.85 -9.12 10.33
CA LEU A 73 -5.76 -10.11 10.38
C LEU A 73 -4.80 -9.88 11.55
N ASP A 74 -4.53 -8.64 11.95
CA ASP A 74 -3.70 -8.31 13.11
C ASP A 74 -4.38 -8.78 14.42
N LEU A 75 -5.69 -8.52 14.57
CA LEU A 75 -6.49 -9.05 15.69
C LEU A 75 -6.58 -10.58 15.67
N ARG A 76 -6.74 -11.22 14.49
CA ARG A 76 -6.74 -12.69 14.41
C ARG A 76 -5.38 -13.28 14.77
N THR A 77 -4.28 -12.63 14.39
CA THR A 77 -2.92 -13.07 14.74
C THR A 77 -2.68 -12.96 16.24
N LEU A 78 -3.13 -11.87 16.87
CA LEU A 78 -3.07 -11.71 18.34
C LEU A 78 -3.87 -12.80 19.07
N ARG A 79 -5.06 -13.17 18.58
CA ARG A 79 -5.92 -14.19 19.20
C ARG A 79 -5.35 -15.61 19.11
N VAL A 80 -4.61 -15.94 18.04
CA VAL A 80 -3.93 -17.26 17.95
C VAL A 80 -2.68 -17.31 18.84
N MET A 81 -2.04 -16.17 19.12
CA MET A 81 -0.90 -16.09 20.04
C MET A 81 -1.34 -16.25 21.51
N GLU A 82 -2.53 -15.78 21.90
CA GLU A 82 -3.08 -16.00 23.25
C GLU A 82 -3.51 -17.46 23.52
N LEU A 83 -3.76 -18.24 22.47
CA LEU A 83 -4.08 -19.68 22.57
C LEU A 83 -2.84 -20.59 22.62
N MET A 84 -1.64 -20.02 22.47
CA MET A 84 -0.36 -20.71 22.56
C MET A 84 0.32 -20.45 23.93
N VAL A 85 -0.46 -20.42 25.01
CA VAL A 85 0.03 -20.43 26.41
C VAL A 85 -0.65 -21.54 27.19
#